data_AF-A0A1T1HY41-F1
#
_entry.id   AF-A0A1T1HY41-F1
#
_cell.length_a   1.000
_cell.length_b   1.000
_cell.length_c   1.000
_cell.angle_alpha   90.00
_cell.angle_beta   90.00
_cell.angle_gamma   90.00
#
_symmetry.space_group_name_H-M   'P 1'
#
loop_
_entity.id
_entity.type
_entity.pdbx_description
1 polymer ?
#
loop_
_entity_poly.entity_id
_entity_poly.type
_entity_poly.pdbx_seq_one_letter_code
_entity_poly.pdbx_strand_id
1 'polypeptide(L)'
;MVIVIEARNSTAAAQRVDIKLHNQAAILATVNIAAQTNVVLYTVPVAGNVVLDLICNGVVAQTTVLNVVYPGNSYVTQNSDWPLKWEVQASDDGLQLELSNS
;
A
#
# COMPACT_ATOMS: atom_id res chain seq x y z
N MET A 1 14.05 -7.04 9.81
CA MET A 1 13.11 -5.98 10.25
C MET A 1 11.71 -6.36 9.79
N VAL A 2 10.67 -5.86 10.44
CA VAL A 2 9.28 -6.01 9.99
C VAL A 2 8.70 -4.62 9.78
N ILE A 3 8.06 -4.41 8.63
CA ILE A 3 7.24 -3.22 8.39
C ILE A 3 5.78 -3.62 8.63
N VAL A 4 5.08 -2.90 9.50
CA VAL A 4 3.63 -3.04 9.68
C VAL A 4 2.93 -2.14 8.67
N ILE A 5 2.01 -2.70 7.89
CA ILE A 5 1.20 -1.97 6.91
C ILE A 5 -0.25 -1.99 7.38
N GLU A 6 -0.79 -0.81 7.68
CA GLU A 6 -2.21 -0.61 7.94
C GLU A 6 -2.87 -0.12 6.65
N ALA A 7 -3.70 -0.95 6.02
CA ALA A 7 -4.39 -0.59 4.79
C ALA A 7 -5.90 -0.40 5.03
N ARG A 8 -6.40 0.80 4.75
CA ARG A 8 -7.81 1.19 4.88
C ARG A 8 -8.44 1.38 3.51
N ASN A 9 -9.62 0.80 3.29
CA ASN A 9 -10.39 1.00 2.08
C ASN A 9 -11.73 1.67 2.34
N SER A 10 -11.83 2.96 1.99
CA SER A 10 -13.03 3.78 2.08
C SER A 10 -13.83 3.83 0.77
N THR A 11 -13.48 3.01 -0.24
CA THR A 11 -14.21 2.93 -1.51
C THR A 11 -15.44 2.02 -1.42
N ALA A 12 -16.28 2.06 -2.47
CA ALA A 12 -17.49 1.25 -2.54
C ALA A 12 -17.23 -0.20 -3.01
N ALA A 13 -16.05 -0.48 -3.57
CA ALA A 13 -15.62 -1.79 -4.02
C ALA A 13 -14.50 -2.36 -3.14
N ALA A 14 -14.35 -3.68 -3.15
CA ALA A 14 -13.15 -4.28 -2.57
C ALA A 14 -11.92 -3.87 -3.38
N GLN A 15 -10.81 -3.60 -2.70
CA GLN A 15 -9.55 -3.19 -3.30
C GLN A 15 -8.46 -4.20 -3.00
N ARG A 16 -7.41 -4.17 -3.81
CA ARG A 16 -6.24 -5.02 -3.64
C ARG A 16 -4.97 -4.20 -3.81
N VAL A 17 -4.01 -4.42 -2.92
CA VAL A 17 -2.66 -3.87 -3.02
C VAL A 17 -1.67 -5.02 -3.06
N ASP A 18 -0.89 -5.13 -4.13
CA ASP A 18 0.28 -6.00 -4.16
C ASP A 18 1.51 -5.23 -3.72
N ILE A 19 2.35 -5.89 -2.94
CA ILE A 19 3.58 -5.35 -2.38
C ILE A 19 4.73 -6.22 -2.89
N LYS A 20 5.76 -5.58 -3.44
CA LYS A 20 6.98 -6.26 -3.86
C LYS A 20 8.20 -5.39 -3.57
N LEU A 21 9.38 -6.01 -3.54
CA LEU A 21 10.63 -5.24 -3.54
C LEU A 21 10.87 -4.62 -4.92
N HIS A 22 11.30 -3.37 -4.92
CA HIS A 22 11.74 -2.68 -6.13
C HIS A 22 12.88 -3.48 -6.77
N ASN A 23 12.82 -3.65 -8.09
CA ASN A 23 13.72 -4.50 -8.86
C ASN A 23 13.66 -6.00 -8.55
N GLN A 24 12.64 -6.47 -7.83
CA GLN A 24 12.32 -7.90 -7.74
C GLN A 24 11.02 -8.23 -8.45
N ALA A 25 10.98 -9.42 -9.08
CA ALA A 25 9.80 -9.91 -9.77
C ALA A 25 8.76 -10.51 -8.81
N ALA A 26 9.19 -11.01 -7.65
CA ALA A 26 8.31 -11.71 -6.71
C ALA A 26 7.44 -10.72 -5.92
N ILE A 27 6.14 -11.02 -5.86
CA ILE A 27 5.22 -10.37 -4.93
C ILE A 27 5.52 -10.90 -3.53
N LEU A 28 5.84 -10.00 -2.60
CA LEU A 28 6.03 -10.33 -1.20
C LEU A 28 4.69 -10.56 -0.49
N ALA A 29 3.67 -9.79 -0.89
CA ALA A 29 2.36 -9.83 -0.28
C ALA A 29 1.27 -9.33 -1.21
N THR A 30 0.08 -9.90 -1.06
CA THR A 30 -1.15 -9.40 -1.66
C THR A 30 -2.14 -9.10 -0.54
N VAL A 31 -2.48 -7.82 -0.39
CA VAL A 31 -3.41 -7.33 0.63
C VAL A 31 -4.78 -7.13 -0.01
N ASN A 32 -5.76 -7.96 0.38
CA ASN A 32 -7.15 -7.82 -0.05
C ASN A 32 -7.91 -7.04 1.02
N ILE A 33 -8.55 -5.93 0.65
CA ILE A 33 -9.19 -5.00 1.57
C ILE A 33 -10.64 -4.84 1.14
N ALA A 34 -11.57 -5.36 1.95
CA ALA A 34 -13.01 -5.25 1.67
C ALA A 34 -13.46 -3.77 1.57
N ALA A 35 -14.60 -3.51 0.93
CA ALA A 35 -15.15 -2.16 0.76
C ALA A 35 -15.55 -1.50 2.09
N GLN A 36 -15.96 -0.23 2.07
CA GLN A 36 -16.68 0.42 3.17
C GLN A 36 -15.93 0.53 4.50
N THR A 37 -14.77 1.19 4.49
CA THR A 37 -13.92 1.55 5.65
C THR A 37 -13.26 0.39 6.39
N ASN A 38 -13.16 -0.78 5.74
CA ASN A 38 -12.41 -1.89 6.30
C ASN A 38 -10.92 -1.57 6.41
N VAL A 39 -10.30 -2.10 7.47
CA VAL A 39 -8.88 -1.96 7.76
C VAL A 39 -8.27 -3.35 7.81
N VAL A 40 -7.13 -3.52 7.15
CA VAL A 40 -6.33 -4.74 7.18
C VAL A 40 -4.93 -4.39 7.66
N LEU A 41 -4.43 -5.17 8.61
CA LEU A 41 -3.06 -5.10 9.08
C LEU A 41 -2.24 -6.21 8.42
N TYR A 42 -1.09 -5.85 7.88
CA TYR A 42 -0.17 -6.79 7.24
C TYR A 42 1.26 -6.54 7.70
N THR A 43 2.05 -7.60 7.85
CA THR A 43 3.47 -7.48 8.23
C THR A 43 4.36 -7.97 7.11
N VAL A 44 5.27 -7.13 6.62
CA VAL A 44 6.24 -7.49 5.58
C VAL A 44 7.63 -7.65 6.21
N PRO A 45 8.22 -8.86 6.20
CA PRO A 45 9.59 -9.04 6.64
C PRO A 45 10.55 -8.52 5.56
N VAL A 46 11.49 -7.66 5.95
CA VAL A 46 12.49 -7.05 5.04
C VAL A 46 13.88 -7.02 5.68
N ALA A 47 14.91 -6.99 4.83
CA ALA A 47 16.32 -7.11 5.22
C ALA A 47 17.03 -5.75 5.45
N GLY A 48 16.32 -4.74 5.97
CA GLY A 48 16.85 -3.38 6.20
C GLY A 48 16.10 -2.33 5.37
N ASN A 49 16.79 -1.26 4.96
CA ASN A 49 16.20 -0.24 4.09
C ASN A 49 15.80 -0.88 2.76
N VAL A 50 14.57 -0.67 2.31
CA VAL A 50 14.07 -1.27 1.07
C VAL A 50 13.21 -0.29 0.29
N VAL A 51 13.24 -0.39 -1.03
CA VAL A 51 12.22 0.26 -1.86
C VAL A 51 11.16 -0.80 -2.15
N LEU A 52 9.90 -0.50 -1.85
CA LEU A 52 8.74 -1.31 -2.15
C LEU A 52 7.98 -0.73 -3.35
N ASP A 53 7.54 -1.56 -4.28
CA ASP A 53 6.50 -1.14 -5.21
C ASP A 53 5.14 -1.53 -4.60
N LEU A 54 4.24 -0.55 -4.41
CA LEU A 54 2.86 -0.76 -3.96
C LEU A 54 1.97 -0.59 -5.18
N ILE A 55 1.32 -1.69 -5.56
CA ILE A 55 0.56 -1.77 -6.78
C ILE A 55 -0.90 -1.89 -6.40
N CYS A 56 -1.64 -0.80 -6.55
CA CYS A 56 -3.08 -0.81 -6.38
C CYS A 56 -3.71 -1.56 -7.57
N ASN A 57 -3.99 -2.84 -7.39
CA ASN A 57 -4.72 -3.65 -8.37
C ASN A 57 -6.22 -3.57 -8.10
N GLY A 58 -6.70 -2.33 -7.95
CA GLY A 58 -8.10 -2.04 -7.67
C GLY A 58 -9.04 -2.49 -8.79
N VAL A 59 -10.31 -2.68 -8.46
CA VAL A 59 -11.31 -3.01 -9.48
C VAL A 59 -11.46 -1.81 -10.43
N VAL A 60 -11.24 -2.03 -11.73
CA VAL A 60 -11.26 -1.01 -12.82
C VAL A 60 -12.53 -0.15 -12.86
N ALA A 61 -13.59 -0.56 -12.16
CA ALA A 61 -14.85 0.16 -12.05
C ALA A 61 -14.79 1.42 -11.16
N GLN A 62 -13.72 1.65 -10.38
CA GLN A 62 -13.64 2.79 -9.47
C GLN A 62 -12.21 3.33 -9.35
N THR A 63 -11.99 4.56 -9.83
CA THR A 63 -10.74 5.29 -9.61
C THR A 63 -10.51 5.44 -8.10
N THR A 64 -9.34 5.00 -7.65
CA THR A 64 -8.98 4.97 -6.23
C THR A 64 -7.71 5.78 -5.99
N VAL A 65 -7.66 6.53 -4.90
CA VAL A 65 -6.46 7.26 -4.45
C VAL A 65 -5.77 6.43 -3.39
N LEU A 66 -4.47 6.22 -3.50
CA LEU A 66 -3.65 5.53 -2.49
C LEU A 66 -2.80 6.57 -1.74
N ASN A 67 -3.23 6.96 -0.55
CA ASN A 67 -2.40 7.79 0.34
C ASN A 67 -1.45 6.92 1.14
N VAL A 68 -0.23 7.38 1.34
CA VAL A 68 0.78 6.64 2.10
C VAL A 68 1.40 7.54 3.16
N VAL A 69 1.27 7.13 4.42
CA VAL A 69 1.75 7.89 5.58
C VAL A 69 2.84 7.11 6.29
N TYR A 70 3.93 7.81 6.62
CA TYR A 70 5.06 7.35 7.43
C TYR A 70 5.07 8.07 8.78
N PRO A 71 5.64 7.47 9.84
CA PRO A 71 6.00 8.20 11.05
C PRO A 71 6.99 9.35 10.71
N GLY A 72 6.51 10.59 10.71
CA GLY A 72 7.33 11.79 10.47
C GLY A 72 7.30 12.37 9.05
N ASN A 73 6.70 11.69 8.06
CA ASN A 73 6.51 12.20 6.69
C ASN A 73 5.16 11.73 6.10
N SER A 74 4.46 12.58 5.37
CA SER A 74 3.21 12.21 4.66
C SER A 74 3.37 12.42 3.16
N TYR A 75 2.98 11.42 2.36
CA TYR A 75 2.99 11.50 0.90
C TYR A 75 1.61 11.17 0.35
N VAL A 76 1.08 12.09 -0.47
CA VAL A 76 -0.19 11.93 -1.19
C VAL A 76 0.12 11.80 -2.67
N THR A 77 -0.34 10.73 -3.33
CA THR A 77 -0.24 10.63 -4.79
C THR A 77 -1.46 9.93 -5.37
N GLN A 78 -1.98 10.50 -6.46
CA GLN A 78 -3.26 10.15 -7.06
C GLN A 78 -3.04 9.29 -8.32
N ASN A 79 -3.83 8.21 -8.43
CA ASN A 79 -4.18 7.37 -9.60
C ASN A 79 -3.94 5.87 -9.38
N SER A 80 -5.04 5.12 -9.25
CA SER A 80 -5.12 3.68 -8.97
C SER A 80 -4.65 2.75 -10.07
N ASP A 81 -4.41 3.25 -11.28
CA ASP A 81 -4.34 2.36 -12.45
C ASP A 81 -2.91 1.92 -12.79
N TRP A 82 -1.92 2.36 -12.01
CA TRP A 82 -0.50 2.15 -12.31
C TRP A 82 0.29 1.71 -11.07
N PRO A 83 1.31 0.83 -11.24
CA PRO A 83 2.24 0.50 -10.17
C PRO A 83 3.00 1.76 -9.72
N LEU A 84 2.90 2.09 -8.43
CA LEU A 84 3.63 3.20 -7.83
C LEU A 84 4.81 2.68 -6.99
N LYS A 85 5.94 3.38 -7.06
CA LYS A 85 7.18 3.03 -6.35
C LYS A 85 7.27 3.80 -5.04
N TRP A 86 7.69 3.14 -3.99
CA TRP A 86 7.75 3.68 -2.62
C TRP A 86 9.08 3.31 -1.98
N GLU A 87 9.84 4.29 -1.51
CA GLU A 87 11.01 4.03 -0.69
C GLU A 87 10.57 3.89 0.77
N VAL A 88 10.84 2.74 1.39
CA VAL A 88 10.54 2.49 2.80
C VAL A 88 11.85 2.40 3.58
N GLN A 89 12.06 3.36 4.48
CA GLN A 89 13.28 3.40 5.27
C GLN A 89 13.15 2.45 6.47
N ALA A 90 14.27 1.86 6.89
CA ALA A 90 14.28 0.93 8.02
C ALA A 90 14.01 1.58 9.37
N SER A 91 13.98 2.91 9.42
CA SER A 91 13.57 3.68 10.58
C SER A 91 12.06 3.72 10.78
N ASP A 92 11.27 3.30 9.78
CA ASP A 92 9.83 3.48 9.79
C ASP A 92 9.16 2.28 10.49
N ASP A 93 8.55 2.52 11.64
CA ASP A 93 7.84 1.49 12.44
C ASP A 93 6.55 0.97 11.75
N GLY A 94 6.10 1.65 10.68
CA GLY A 94 4.94 1.22 9.91
C GLY A 94 4.59 2.14 8.73
N LEU A 95 3.65 1.69 7.93
CA LEU A 95 3.14 2.31 6.72
C LEU A 95 1.61 2.33 6.77
N GLN A 96 0.99 3.50 6.65
CA GLN A 96 -0.48 3.57 6.51
C GLN A 96 -0.84 3.78 5.05
N LEU A 97 -1.73 2.94 4.52
CA LEU A 97 -2.31 3.02 3.19
C LEU A 97 -3.78 3.42 3.31
N GLU A 98 -4.19 4.50 2.67
CA GLU A 98 -5.61 4.89 2.61
C GLU A 98 -6.09 4.88 1.16
N LEU A 99 -7.09 4.05 0.89
CA LEU A 99 -7.77 3.95 -0.39
C LEU A 99 -9.09 4.70 -0.33
N SER A 100 -9.24 5.77 -1.12
CA SER A 100 -10.46 6.58 -1.19
C SER A 100 -10.88 6.84 -2.64
N ASN A 101 -12.13 7.24 -2.86
CA ASN A 101 -12.57 7.64 -4.20
C ASN A 101 -11.85 8.94 -4.60
N SER A 102 -11.48 9.07 -5.88
CA SER A 102 -10.93 10.31 -6.46
C SER A 102 -11.91 11.47 -6.40
#